data_AF-A0A941Z8Z0-F1
#
_entry.id   AF-A0A941Z8Z0-F1
#
_cell.length_a   1.000
_cell.length_b   1.000
_cell.length_c   1.000
_cell.angle_alpha   90.00
_cell.angle_beta   90.00
_cell.angle_gamma   90.00
#
_symmetry.space_group_name_H-M   'P 1'
#
loop_
_entity.id
_entity.type
_entity.pdbx_description
1 polymer ?
#
loop_
_entity_poly.entity_id
_entity_poly.type
_entity_poly.pdbx_seq_one_letter_code
_entity_poly.pdbx_strand_id
1 'polypeptide(L)' 'MLIGKLMKNSKERLMVTITEQKGIKCIDLRVYNIINDGELVPTA' A
#
# COMPACT_ATOMS: atom_id res chain seq x y z
N MET A 1 8.72 -5.13 1.71
CA MET A 1 8.32 -6.22 0.80
C MET A 1 6.81 -6.19 0.59
N LEU A 2 6.34 -6.09 -0.65
CA LEU A 2 4.90 -6.18 -0.95
C LEU A 2 4.46 -7.64 -0.85
N ILE A 3 3.45 -7.92 -0.02
CA ILE A 3 2.93 -9.28 0.18
C ILE A 3 1.46 -9.41 -0.24
N GLY A 4 0.75 -8.30 -0.40
CA GLY A 4 -0.63 -8.30 -0.85
C GLY A 4 -1.01 -6.99 -1.50
N LYS A 5 -1.80 -7.08 -2.58
CA LYS A 5 -2.37 -5.93 -3.29
C LYS A 5 -3.83 -6.23 -3.58
N LEU A 6 -4.73 -5.52 -2.91
CA LEU A 6 -6.17 -5.68 -3.04
C LEU A 6 -6.75 -4.47 -3.76
N MET A 7 -7.65 -4.71 -4.71
CA MET A 7 -8.43 -3.64 -5.34
C MET A 7 -9.60 -3.31 -4.43
N LYS A 8 -9.68 -2.08 -3.94
CA LYS A 8 -10.83 -1.59 -3.19
C LYS A 8 -11.91 -1.08 -4.15
N ASN A 9 -11.49 -0.33 -5.18
CA ASN A 9 -12.28 0.06 -6.35
C ASN A 9 -11.34 0.40 -7.52
N SER A 10 -11.86 1.03 -8.58
CA SER A 10 -11.07 1.40 -9.77
C SER A 10 -10.05 2.52 -9.52
N LYS A 11 -10.15 3.25 -8.41
CA LYS A 11 -9.30 4.40 -8.05
C LYS A 11 -8.49 4.19 -6.77
N GLU A 12 -8.69 3.11 -6.04
CA GLU A 12 -8.03 2.84 -4.77
C GLU A 12 -7.51 1.40 -4.71
N ARG A 13 -6.31 1.25 -4.14
CA ARG A 13 -5.72 -0.05 -3.82
C ARG A 13 -5.28 -0.10 -2.37
N LEU A 14 -5.55 -1.21 -1.70
CA LEU A 14 -4.96 -1.53 -0.42
C LEU A 14 -3.68 -2.33 -0.67
N MET A 15 -2.57 -1.84 -0.14
CA MET A 15 -1.29 -2.54 -0.16
C MET A 15 -0.95 -3.05 1.24
N VAL A 16 -0.52 -4.30 1.29
CA VAL A 16 -0.02 -4.95 2.50
C VAL A 16 1.47 -5.19 2.31
N THR A 17 2.28 -4.55 3.14
CA THR A 17 3.73 -4.63 3.05
C THR A 17 4.34 -5.06 4.37
N ILE A 18 5.41 -5.86 4.31
CA ILE A 18 6.29 -6.06 5.45
C ILE A 18 7.36 -4.98 5.40
N THR A 19 7.46 -4.20 6.46
CA THR A 19 8.49 -3.17 6.66
C THR A 19 9.32 -3.53 7.89
N GLU A 20 10.53 -2.99 7.98
CA GLU A 20 11.36 -3.12 9.16
C GLU A 20 11.62 -1.74 9.72
N GLN A 21 11.30 -1.54 11.00
CA GLN A 21 11.51 -0.28 11.69
C GLN A 21 12.27 -0.57 12.98
N LYS A 22 13.50 -0.04 13.09
CA LYS A 22 14.38 -0.23 14.26
C LYS A 22 14.57 -1.71 14.66
N GLY A 23 14.72 -2.59 13.67
CA GLY A 23 14.90 -4.03 13.89
C GLY A 23 13.60 -4.80 14.16
N ILE A 24 12.45 -4.13 14.20
CA ILE A 24 11.14 -4.76 14.39
C ILE A 24 10.47 -4.91 13.02
N LYS A 25 10.04 -6.13 12.70
CA LYS A 25 9.23 -6.39 11.51
C LYS A 25 7.79 -5.95 11.77
N CYS A 26 7.29 -5.06 10.93
CA CYS A 26 5.95 -4.50 10.98
C CYS A 26 5.17 -4.90 9.72
N ILE A 27 3.89 -5.19 9.90
CA ILE A 27 2.95 -5.30 8.77
C ILE A 27 2.31 -3.93 8.60
N ASP A 28 2.63 -3.25 7.51
CA ASP A 28 2.02 -1.98 7.13
C ASP A 28 0.87 -2.26 6.15
N LEU A 29 -0.32 -1.80 6.52
CA LEU A 29 -1.51 -1.82 5.68
C LEU A 29 -1.86 -0.39 5.32
N ARG A 30 -1.85 -0.06 4.03
CA ARG A 30 -2.07 1.31 3.58
C ARG A 30 -2.89 1.36 2.30
N VAL A 31 -3.86 2.27 2.28
CA VAL A 31 -4.64 2.58 1.08
C VAL A 31 -3.86 3.59 0.24
N TYR A 32 -3.88 3.37 -1.06
CA TYR A 32 -3.29 4.25 -2.06
C TYR A 32 -4.35 4.63 -3.06
N ASN A 33 -4.39 5.92 -3.40
CA ASN A 33 -5.12 6.42 -4.56
C ASN A 33 -4.31 6.10 -5.82
N ILE A 34 -4.99 5.60 -6.84
CA ILE A 34 -4.47 5.48 -8.19
C ILE A 34 -4.70 6.83 -8.88
N ILE A 35 -3.62 7.54 -9.14
CA ILE A 35 -3.64 8.77 -9.94
C ILE A 35 -3.15 8.46 -11.36
N ASN A 36 -3.05 9.49 -12.20
CA ASN A 36 -2.72 9.40 -13.64
C ASN A 36 -1.69 8.31 -13.96
N ASP A 37 -1.95 7.58 -15.05
CA ASP A 37 -1.10 6.50 -15.58
C ASP A 37 -0.78 5.35 -14.61
N GLY A 38 -1.54 5.23 -13.51
CA GLY A 38 -1.44 4.11 -12.57
C GLY A 38 -0.47 4.35 -11.41
N GLU A 39 0.02 5.58 -11.24
CA GLU A 39 0.82 5.96 -10.07
C GLU A 39 0.00 5.84 -8.77
N LEU A 40 0.68 5.44 -7.70
CA LEU A 40 0.05 5.18 -6.39
C LEU A 40 0.49 6.25 -5.38
N VAL A 41 -0.47 7.00 -4.86
CA VAL A 41 -0.25 7.99 -3.79
C VAL A 41 -0.89 7.50 -2.50
N PRO A 42 -0.15 7.40 -1.38
CA PRO A 42 -0.73 6.97 -0.11
C PRO A 42 -1.84 7.92 0.33
N THR A 43 -2.93 7.38 0.85
CA THR A 43 -3.92 8.17 1.58
C THR A 43 -3.31 8.58 2.93
N ALA A 44 -3.44 9.86 3.29
CA ALA A 44 -2.95 10.40 4.56
C ALA A 44 -3.48 9.61 5.78
#